data_AF-A0A359E4J1-F1
#
_entry.id   AF-A0A359E4J1-F1
#
_cell.length_a   1.000
_cell.length_b   1.000
_cell.length_c   1.000
_cell.angle_alpha   90.00
_cell.angle_beta   90.00
_cell.angle_gamma   90.00
#
_symmetry.space_group_name_H-M   'P 1'
#
loop_
_entity.id
_entity.type
_entity.pdbx_description
1 polymer ?
#
loop_
_entity_poly.entity_id
_entity_poly.type
_entity_poly.pdbx_seq_one_letter_code
_entity_poly.pdbx_strand_id
1 'polypeptide(L)'
;GLGRIPAQNRSEAATAIQKIKIYEDPSNTGSWQNLISFAADDDFPDVDRNRDLHVLNADESAERMNIIEPGLRIKKIYEFAYPEEITGSGRQIPGATEEFISTLNNGTLVMNYSGHGNEQTLSDEELFLTDYIPNLTNKNYLAVLVTATCQFGR
;
A
#
# COMPACT_ATOMS: atom_id res chain seq x y z
N GLY A 1 -8.89 3.94 21.29
CA GLY A 1 -7.89 4.61 20.43
C GLY A 1 -8.36 5.99 20.06
N LEU A 2 -7.50 6.80 19.43
CA LEU A 2 -7.82 8.10 18.86
C LEU A 2 -7.54 8.05 17.35
N GLY A 3 -8.36 8.73 16.55
CA GLY A 3 -8.19 8.85 15.09
C GLY A 3 -8.58 10.25 14.63
N ARG A 4 -8.14 10.64 13.43
CA ARG A 4 -8.40 11.97 12.83
C ARG A 4 -8.95 11.81 11.43
N ILE A 5 -10.02 12.55 11.12
CA ILE A 5 -10.44 12.81 9.74
C ILE A 5 -9.86 14.18 9.36
N PRO A 6 -8.77 14.24 8.58
CA PRO A 6 -8.26 15.51 8.08
C PRO A 6 -9.20 16.02 6.98
N ALA A 7 -9.83 17.17 7.22
CA ALA A 7 -10.68 17.84 6.24
C ALA A 7 -10.55 19.35 6.43
N GLN A 8 -10.36 20.07 5.32
CA GLN A 8 -10.30 21.53 5.29
C GLN A 8 -11.66 22.14 4.98
N ASN A 9 -12.58 21.37 4.40
CA ASN A 9 -13.93 21.81 4.06
C ASN A 9 -14.98 20.69 4.27
N ARG A 10 -16.26 21.09 4.17
CA ARG A 10 -17.41 20.18 4.34
C ARG A 10 -17.43 19.04 3.31
N SER A 11 -16.96 19.29 2.08
CA SER A 11 -16.96 18.30 1.01
C SER A 11 -16.01 17.15 1.33
N GLU A 12 -14.77 17.47 1.73
CA GLU A 12 -13.77 16.49 2.14
C GLU A 12 -14.25 15.65 3.34
N ALA A 13 -14.83 16.30 4.35
CA ALA A 13 -15.40 15.59 5.50
C ALA A 13 -16.53 14.64 5.08
N ALA A 14 -17.41 15.08 4.18
CA ALA A 14 -18.49 14.23 3.65
C ALA A 14 -17.94 13.04 2.85
N THR A 15 -16.88 13.23 2.06
CA THR A 15 -16.21 12.15 1.34
C THR A 15 -15.62 11.11 2.29
N ALA A 16 -14.94 11.53 3.35
CA ALA A 16 -14.40 10.61 4.35
C ALA A 16 -15.50 9.80 5.05
N ILE A 17 -16.58 10.47 5.49
CA ILE A 17 -17.74 9.80 6.11
C ILE A 17 -18.39 8.82 5.13
N GLN A 18 -18.51 9.18 3.86
CA GLN A 18 -19.11 8.30 2.85
C GLN A 18 -18.26 7.05 2.63
N LYS A 19 -16.92 7.17 2.62
CA LYS A 19 -16.00 6.02 2.54
C LYS A 19 -16.17 5.08 3.73
N ILE A 20 -16.28 5.61 4.95
CA ILE A 20 -16.53 4.81 6.16
C ILE A 20 -17.85 4.05 6.04
N LYS A 21 -18.94 4.73 5.65
CA LYS A 21 -20.24 4.09 5.45
C LYS A 21 -20.21 2.98 4.40
N ILE A 22 -19.50 3.21 3.29
CA ILE A 22 -19.32 2.19 2.23
C ILE A 22 -18.58 0.97 2.79
N TYR A 23 -17.53 1.20 3.57
CA TYR A 23 -16.71 0.14 4.17
C TYR A 23 -17.48 -0.69 5.20
N GLU A 24 -18.36 -0.05 5.99
CA GLU A 24 -19.19 -0.71 7.01
C GLU A 24 -20.47 -1.34 6.45
N ASP A 25 -20.84 -1.05 5.19
CA ASP A 25 -22.04 -1.59 4.56
C ASP A 25 -21.87 -3.09 4.27
N PRO A 26 -22.68 -3.97 4.89
CA PRO A 26 -22.59 -5.41 4.68
C PRO A 26 -22.79 -5.82 3.21
N SER A 27 -23.47 -5.01 2.40
CA SER A 27 -23.65 -5.28 0.96
C SER A 27 -22.38 -5.13 0.13
N ASN A 28 -21.34 -4.48 0.66
CA ASN A 28 -20.02 -4.36 0.03
C ASN A 28 -19.00 -5.40 0.52
N THR A 29 -19.43 -6.35 1.35
CA THR A 29 -18.59 -7.47 1.78
C THR A 29 -18.29 -8.41 0.61
N GLY A 30 -17.10 -9.03 0.61
CA GLY A 30 -16.70 -9.90 -0.48
C GLY A 30 -15.30 -10.46 -0.36
N SER A 31 -14.88 -11.18 -1.40
CA SER A 31 -13.60 -11.90 -1.44
C SER A 31 -12.36 -11.00 -1.31
N TRP A 32 -12.49 -9.70 -1.63
CA TRP A 32 -11.44 -8.70 -1.43
C TRP A 32 -11.03 -8.55 0.05
N GLN A 33 -11.95 -8.80 0.99
CA GLN A 33 -11.69 -8.78 2.43
C GLN A 33 -10.87 -9.98 2.89
N ASN A 34 -10.75 -11.02 2.06
CA ASN A 34 -9.93 -12.19 2.34
C ASN A 34 -8.53 -12.07 1.72
N LEU A 35 -8.12 -10.89 1.24
CA LEU A 35 -6.78 -10.64 0.73
C LEU A 35 -6.06 -9.63 1.63
N ILE A 36 -4.86 -9.96 2.07
CA ILE A 36 -3.93 -9.03 2.69
C ILE A 36 -2.70 -8.93 1.81
N SER A 37 -2.29 -7.71 1.50
CA SER A 37 -1.18 -7.43 0.61
C SER A 37 -0.03 -6.77 1.37
N PHE A 38 1.18 -7.21 1.11
CA PHE A 38 2.42 -6.69 1.68
C PHE A 38 3.30 -6.19 0.55
N ALA A 39 3.71 -4.94 0.62
CA ALA A 39 4.60 -4.29 -0.32
C ALA A 39 5.88 -3.83 0.39
N ALA A 40 7.01 -3.89 -0.30
CA ALA A 40 8.27 -3.49 0.27
C ALA A 40 9.20 -2.84 -0.75
N ASP A 41 9.87 -1.79 -0.26
CA ASP A 41 11.00 -1.12 -0.88
C ASP A 41 12.18 -2.09 -1.07
N ASP A 42 12.93 -1.90 -2.15
CA ASP A 42 14.11 -2.71 -2.46
C ASP A 42 15.42 -2.19 -1.88
N ASP A 43 15.38 -1.02 -1.21
CA ASP A 43 16.46 -0.48 -0.37
C ASP A 43 17.79 -0.31 -1.13
N PHE A 44 17.70 -0.10 -2.45
CA PHE A 44 18.84 0.10 -3.32
C PHE A 44 19.36 1.56 -3.25
N PRO A 45 20.68 1.82 -3.28
CA PRO A 45 21.81 0.89 -3.37
C PRO A 45 22.44 0.50 -2.02
N ASP A 46 21.91 0.96 -0.88
CA ASP A 46 22.59 0.89 0.42
C ASP A 46 22.36 -0.45 1.16
N VAL A 47 22.51 -1.56 0.40
CA VAL A 47 22.29 -2.94 0.85
C VAL A 47 23.10 -3.32 2.08
N ASP A 48 24.23 -2.65 2.33
CA ASP A 48 25.10 -2.93 3.47
C ASP A 48 24.65 -2.27 4.78
N ARG A 49 23.82 -1.22 4.70
CA ARG A 49 23.36 -0.46 5.86
C ARG A 49 21.99 -0.91 6.36
N ASN A 50 21.14 -1.33 5.43
CA ASN A 50 19.74 -1.70 5.71
C ASN A 50 19.35 -3.08 5.17
N ARG A 51 20.28 -3.92 4.68
CA ARG A 51 20.11 -5.33 4.27
C ARG A 51 18.65 -5.79 4.19
N ASP A 52 17.95 -5.33 3.16
CA ASP A 52 16.61 -5.82 2.81
C ASP A 52 15.60 -5.78 3.99
N LEU A 53 15.80 -4.89 4.97
CA LEU A 53 15.01 -4.86 6.20
C LEU A 53 13.54 -4.56 5.92
N HIS A 54 13.26 -3.77 4.89
CA HIS A 54 11.91 -3.47 4.45
C HIS A 54 11.16 -4.73 4.01
N VAL A 55 11.80 -5.53 3.15
CA VAL A 55 11.27 -6.83 2.73
C VAL A 55 11.21 -7.79 3.89
N LEU A 56 12.26 -7.94 4.69
CA LEU A 56 12.26 -8.85 5.83
C LEU A 56 11.13 -8.52 6.82
N ASN A 57 10.88 -7.25 7.11
CA ASN A 57 9.78 -6.82 7.98
C ASN A 57 8.41 -7.11 7.36
N ALA A 58 8.25 -6.82 6.06
CA ALA A 58 7.02 -7.09 5.34
C ALA A 58 6.75 -8.61 5.22
N ASP A 59 7.79 -9.40 4.98
CA ASP A 59 7.74 -10.85 4.83
C ASP A 59 7.49 -11.54 6.17
N GLU A 60 8.17 -11.13 7.25
CA GLU A 60 7.88 -11.63 8.59
C GLU A 60 6.42 -11.35 8.98
N SER A 61 5.90 -10.15 8.66
CA SER A 61 4.50 -9.80 8.90
C SER A 61 3.54 -10.67 8.08
N ALA A 62 3.89 -10.95 6.82
CA ALA A 62 3.13 -11.84 5.95
C ALA A 62 3.12 -13.28 6.49
N GLU A 63 4.27 -13.83 6.84
CA GLU A 63 4.38 -15.20 7.39
C GLU A 63 3.64 -15.33 8.72
N ARG A 64 3.74 -14.35 9.61
CA ARG A 64 2.95 -14.32 10.84
C ARG A 64 1.46 -14.31 10.56
N MET A 65 1.00 -13.53 9.59
CA MET A 65 -0.41 -13.51 9.19
C MET A 65 -0.86 -14.87 8.64
N ASN A 66 -0.02 -15.53 7.83
CA ASN A 66 -0.30 -16.85 7.27
C ASN A 66 -0.48 -17.92 8.38
N ILE A 67 0.27 -17.79 9.48
CA ILE A 67 0.19 -18.70 10.63
C ILE A 67 -1.05 -18.43 11.47
N ILE A 68 -1.36 -17.16 11.75
CA ILE A 68 -2.45 -16.77 12.66
C ILE A 68 -3.81 -16.92 11.97
N GLU A 69 -3.91 -16.54 10.70
CA GLU A 69 -5.15 -16.55 9.91
C GLU A 69 -4.94 -17.25 8.55
N PRO A 70 -4.71 -18.57 8.52
CA PRO A 70 -4.40 -19.32 7.28
C PRO A 70 -5.54 -19.34 6.25
N GLY A 71 -6.74 -18.89 6.63
CA GLY A 71 -7.87 -18.71 5.71
C GLY A 71 -7.78 -17.45 4.84
N LEU A 72 -6.89 -16.51 5.18
CA LEU A 72 -6.65 -15.31 4.39
C LEU A 72 -5.64 -15.60 3.28
N ARG A 73 -5.86 -14.97 2.12
CA ARG A 73 -4.89 -14.97 1.03
C ARG A 73 -3.87 -13.87 1.26
N ILE A 74 -2.64 -14.17 0.92
CA ILE A 74 -1.52 -13.23 1.02
C ILE A 74 -1.02 -12.91 -0.37
N LYS A 75 -0.75 -11.62 -0.62
CA LYS A 75 -0.06 -11.13 -1.82
C LYS A 75 1.19 -10.36 -1.39
N LYS A 76 2.31 -10.63 -2.04
CA LYS A 76 3.61 -9.99 -1.80
C LYS A 76 4.01 -9.19 -3.04
N ILE A 77 4.33 -7.92 -2.86
CA ILE A 77 4.72 -6.97 -3.91
C ILE A 77 6.04 -6.33 -3.48
N TYR A 78 7.13 -7.08 -3.62
CA TYR A 78 8.46 -6.60 -3.24
C TYR A 78 9.16 -6.08 -4.46
N GLU A 79 9.65 -4.85 -4.40
CA GLU A 79 10.18 -4.13 -5.55
C GLU A 79 11.32 -4.90 -6.24
N PHE A 80 12.23 -5.53 -5.48
CA PHE A 80 13.32 -6.35 -6.03
C PHE A 80 12.86 -7.56 -6.87
N ALA A 81 11.60 -7.97 -6.77
CA ALA A 81 11.05 -9.11 -7.51
C ALA A 81 10.59 -8.72 -8.94
N TYR A 82 10.66 -7.45 -9.30
CA TYR A 82 10.26 -6.92 -10.59
C TYR A 82 11.46 -6.32 -11.34
N PRO A 83 11.43 -6.27 -12.69
CA PRO A 83 12.50 -5.64 -13.46
C PRO A 83 12.58 -4.14 -13.21
N GLU A 84 13.80 -3.62 -13.11
CA GLU A 84 14.06 -2.18 -13.07
C GLU A 84 14.05 -1.56 -14.47
N GLU A 85 13.67 -0.28 -14.53
CA GLU A 85 13.81 0.57 -15.69
C GLU A 85 14.58 1.84 -15.31
N ILE A 86 15.61 2.18 -16.08
CA ILE A 86 16.39 3.40 -15.88
C ILE A 86 15.88 4.46 -16.86
N THR A 87 15.27 5.51 -16.33
CA THR A 87 14.70 6.61 -17.10
C THR A 87 15.48 7.92 -16.88
N GLY A 88 15.11 8.97 -17.62
CA GLY A 88 15.64 10.31 -17.36
C GLY A 88 15.21 10.90 -16.00
N SER A 89 14.17 10.34 -15.39
CA SER A 89 13.65 10.75 -14.08
C SER A 89 14.26 9.98 -12.92
N GLY A 90 14.94 8.86 -13.19
CA GLY A 90 15.51 7.99 -12.16
C GLY A 90 15.30 6.50 -12.45
N ARG A 91 15.70 5.68 -11.48
CA ARG A 91 15.42 4.25 -11.44
C ARG A 91 13.97 4.05 -11.02
N GLN A 92 13.24 3.22 -11.75
CA GLN A 92 11.83 2.91 -11.49
C GLN A 92 11.61 1.40 -11.55
N ILE A 93 10.53 0.94 -10.92
CA ILE A 93 10.12 -0.48 -10.97
C ILE A 93 8.64 -0.55 -11.40
N PRO A 94 8.35 -0.28 -12.70
CA PRO A 94 6.97 -0.06 -13.16
C PRO A 94 6.05 -1.26 -12.94
N GLY A 95 6.60 -2.48 -13.00
CA GLY A 95 5.84 -3.71 -12.73
C GLY A 95 5.33 -3.79 -11.29
N ALA A 96 6.11 -3.31 -10.32
CA ALA A 96 5.68 -3.26 -8.91
C ALA A 96 4.61 -2.18 -8.72
N THR A 97 4.78 -1.00 -9.33
CA THR A 97 3.80 0.10 -9.32
C THR A 97 2.47 -0.33 -9.93
N GLU A 98 2.49 -0.99 -11.10
CA GLU A 98 1.29 -1.52 -11.75
C GLU A 98 0.59 -2.54 -10.85
N GLU A 99 1.33 -3.47 -10.25
CA GLU A 99 0.76 -4.50 -9.37
C GLU A 99 0.20 -3.90 -8.08
N PHE A 100 0.85 -2.88 -7.52
CA PHE A 100 0.37 -2.16 -6.33
C PHE A 100 -0.97 -1.48 -6.61
N ILE A 101 -1.05 -0.70 -7.71
CA ILE A 101 -2.27 0.01 -8.12
C ILE A 101 -3.37 -0.99 -8.50
N SER A 102 -3.04 -2.06 -9.25
CA SER A 102 -3.99 -3.10 -9.64
C SER A 102 -4.58 -3.80 -8.40
N THR A 103 -3.76 -4.03 -7.37
CA THR A 103 -4.19 -4.64 -6.11
C THR A 103 -5.15 -3.74 -5.34
N LEU A 104 -4.88 -2.44 -5.27
CA LEU A 104 -5.82 -1.48 -4.69
C LEU A 104 -7.14 -1.46 -5.46
N ASN A 105 -7.08 -1.43 -6.80
CA ASN A 105 -8.24 -1.38 -7.69
C ASN A 105 -9.11 -2.64 -7.65
N ASN A 106 -8.48 -3.82 -7.61
CA ASN A 106 -9.17 -5.11 -7.51
C ASN A 106 -9.63 -5.43 -6.08
N GLY A 107 -9.08 -4.72 -5.08
CA GLY A 107 -9.44 -4.82 -3.69
C GLY A 107 -8.54 -5.73 -2.87
N THR A 108 -8.11 -5.22 -1.72
CA THR A 108 -7.39 -5.92 -0.64
C THR A 108 -7.90 -5.35 0.69
N LEU A 109 -8.04 -6.17 1.73
CA LEU A 109 -8.48 -5.70 3.05
C LEU A 109 -7.46 -4.73 3.64
N VAL A 110 -6.22 -5.16 3.64
CA VAL A 110 -5.07 -4.41 4.12
C VAL A 110 -4.03 -4.35 3.01
N MET A 111 -3.46 -3.17 2.83
CA MET A 111 -2.21 -2.97 2.11
C MET A 111 -1.18 -2.50 3.14
N ASN A 112 -0.19 -3.34 3.43
CA ASN A 112 0.91 -3.01 4.33
C ASN A 112 2.13 -2.68 3.48
N TYR A 113 2.73 -1.52 3.70
CA TYR A 113 3.96 -1.10 3.02
C TYR A 113 5.08 -0.90 4.04
N SER A 114 6.25 -1.46 3.77
CA SER A 114 7.49 -1.20 4.51
C SER A 114 8.53 -0.60 3.57
N GLY A 115 9.06 0.58 3.87
CA GLY A 115 9.97 1.24 2.95
C GLY A 115 10.21 2.70 3.20
N HIS A 116 11.04 3.30 2.35
CA HIS A 116 11.21 4.74 2.28
C HIS A 116 9.93 5.40 1.75
N GLY A 117 9.84 6.70 1.98
CA GLY A 117 8.66 7.45 1.59
C GLY A 117 8.69 8.84 2.19
N ASN A 118 8.06 9.74 1.45
CA ASN A 118 7.89 11.13 1.84
C ASN A 118 6.39 11.50 1.80
N GLU A 119 6.07 12.79 1.78
CA GLU A 119 4.69 13.26 1.73
C GLU A 119 3.97 12.92 0.41
N GLN A 120 4.69 12.57 -0.65
CA GLN A 120 4.18 12.40 -2.02
C GLN A 120 4.46 11.03 -2.65
N THR A 121 5.47 10.30 -2.16
CA THR A 121 5.86 8.99 -2.72
C THR A 121 5.99 7.89 -1.66
N LEU A 122 5.74 6.66 -2.08
CA LEU A 122 6.28 5.44 -1.48
C LEU A 122 7.40 4.94 -2.40
N SER A 123 8.56 4.62 -1.82
CA SER A 123 9.86 4.35 -2.47
C SER A 123 10.43 5.48 -3.33
N ASP A 124 11.75 5.46 -3.52
CA ASP A 124 12.46 6.36 -4.44
C ASP A 124 12.19 5.95 -5.91
N GLU A 125 11.80 4.69 -6.13
CA GLU A 125 11.42 4.05 -7.39
C GLU A 125 9.98 4.36 -7.84
N GLU A 126 9.26 5.19 -7.06
CA GLU A 126 7.88 5.62 -7.34
C GLU A 126 6.86 4.47 -7.31
N LEU A 127 6.93 3.56 -6.32
CA LEU A 127 5.94 2.50 -6.12
C LEU A 127 4.51 3.07 -6.07
N PHE A 128 4.35 4.24 -5.43
CA PHE A 128 3.11 4.99 -5.46
C PHE A 128 3.35 6.50 -5.33
N LEU A 129 2.87 7.28 -6.30
CA LEU A 129 2.83 8.73 -6.24
C LEU A 129 1.42 9.25 -5.94
N THR A 130 1.31 10.41 -5.28
CA THR A 130 0.02 11.12 -5.14
C THR A 130 -0.64 11.42 -6.48
N ASP A 131 0.15 11.57 -7.55
CA ASP A 131 -0.32 11.79 -8.91
C ASP A 131 -1.04 10.57 -9.49
N TYR A 132 -0.91 9.39 -8.86
CA TYR A 132 -1.62 8.17 -9.25
C TYR A 132 -3.00 8.04 -8.58
N ILE A 133 -3.35 8.89 -7.60
CA ILE A 133 -4.67 8.87 -6.94
C ILE A 133 -5.84 8.93 -7.94
N PRO A 134 -5.81 9.75 -9.02
CA PRO A 134 -6.88 9.75 -10.03
C PRO A 134 -7.06 8.41 -10.77
N ASN A 135 -6.05 7.53 -10.77
CA ASN A 135 -6.11 6.21 -11.40
C ASN A 135 -6.78 5.15 -10.50
N LEU A 136 -7.13 5.51 -9.25
CA LEU A 136 -7.80 4.61 -8.33
C LEU A 136 -9.30 4.51 -8.65
N THR A 137 -9.76 3.28 -8.89
CA THR A 137 -11.14 2.94 -9.27
C THR A 137 -11.85 2.09 -8.19
N ASN A 138 -11.22 1.92 -7.03
CA ASN A 138 -11.64 1.07 -5.92
C ASN A 138 -12.71 1.66 -4.99
N LYS A 139 -13.70 2.37 -5.53
CA LYS A 139 -14.73 3.07 -4.72
C LYS A 139 -15.40 2.18 -3.66
N ASN A 140 -15.59 0.89 -3.96
CA ASN A 140 -16.22 -0.11 -3.08
C ASN A 140 -15.22 -1.07 -2.43
N TYR A 141 -13.93 -0.95 -2.73
CA TYR A 141 -12.87 -1.86 -2.27
C TYR A 141 -11.78 -1.06 -1.54
N LEU A 142 -12.17 -0.41 -0.46
CA LEU A 142 -11.34 0.56 0.24
C LEU A 142 -10.40 -0.15 1.21
N ALA A 143 -9.13 -0.34 0.81
CA ALA A 143 -8.13 -0.95 1.66
C ALA A 143 -7.81 -0.07 2.88
N VAL A 144 -7.54 -0.71 4.02
CA VAL A 144 -6.80 -0.07 5.11
C VAL A 144 -5.32 -0.07 4.75
N LEU A 145 -4.76 1.12 4.52
CA LEU A 145 -3.35 1.28 4.24
C LEU A 145 -2.56 1.42 5.55
N VAL A 146 -1.53 0.62 5.72
CA VAL A 146 -0.58 0.68 6.84
C VAL A 146 0.80 0.95 6.25
N THR A 147 1.40 2.09 6.58
CA THR A 147 2.74 2.45 6.10
C THR A 147 3.73 2.47 7.27
N ALA A 148 4.80 1.70 7.13
CA ALA A 148 5.96 1.73 8.01
C ALA A 148 7.06 2.51 7.29
N THR A 149 6.94 3.84 7.29
CA THR A 149 7.80 4.77 6.56
C THR A 149 8.01 6.07 7.36
N CYS A 150 9.01 6.87 6.97
CA CYS A 150 9.52 7.98 7.77
C CYS A 150 8.61 9.23 7.83
N GLN A 151 7.86 9.52 6.76
CA GLN A 151 7.18 10.84 6.62
C GLN A 151 5.76 10.82 6.06
N PHE A 152 5.22 9.65 5.72
CA PHE A 152 3.88 9.55 5.12
C PHE A 152 2.78 9.97 6.10
N GLY A 153 1.90 10.88 5.67
CA GLY A 153 0.72 11.32 6.44
C GLY A 153 0.90 12.53 7.36
N ARG A 154 1.89 13.40 7.11
CA ARG A 154 2.03 14.71 7.77
C ARG A 154 0.92 15.71 7.42
#